data_AF-A0A4R3N9M8-F1
#
_entry.id   AF-A0A4R3N9M8-F1
#
_cell.length_a   1.000
_cell.length_b   1.000
_cell.length_c   1.000
_cell.angle_alpha   90.00
_cell.angle_beta   90.00
_cell.angle_gamma   90.00
#
_symmetry.space_group_name_H-M   'P 1'
#
loop_
_entity.id
_entity.type
_entity.pdbx_description
1 polymer ?
#
loop_
_entity_poly.entity_id
_entity_poly.type
_entity_poly.pdbx_seq_one_letter_code
_entity_poly.pdbx_strand_id
1 'polypeptide(L)' 'MRAARIAHSERLRRVAALLADGRPRTTMDIVRAANVCAVNSIIAELRANGWRIACQRQGDTWWYWIEREGA' A
#
# COMPACT_ATOMS: atom_id res chain seq x y z
N MET A 1 -3.13 2.87 17.76
CA MET A 1 -3.31 3.40 16.40
C MET A 1 -4.81 3.40 16.09
N ARG A 2 -5.46 4.57 15.93
CA ARG A 2 -6.87 4.64 15.48
C ARG A 2 -6.85 4.49 13.95
N ALA A 3 -7.07 3.28 13.43
CA ALA A 3 -7.10 3.05 12.00
C ALA A 3 -8.26 3.85 11.38
N ALA A 4 -7.97 4.78 10.47
CA ALA A 4 -9.02 5.42 9.71
C ALA A 4 -9.67 4.35 8.82
N ARG A 5 -11.00 4.26 8.85
CA ARG A 5 -11.74 3.38 7.93
C ARG A 5 -11.39 3.77 6.50
N ILE A 6 -10.97 2.80 5.68
CA ILE A 6 -10.67 2.98 4.25
C ILE A 6 -11.75 3.79 3.51
N ALA A 7 -13.01 3.64 3.91
CA ALA A 7 -14.16 4.34 3.33
C ALA A 7 -14.03 5.88 3.36
N HIS A 8 -13.30 6.43 4.32
CA HIS A 8 -13.19 7.89 4.52
C HIS A 8 -11.84 8.48 4.13
N SER A 9 -10.87 7.66 3.69
CA SER A 9 -9.53 8.15 3.38
C SER A 9 -9.19 8.01 1.90
N GLU A 10 -9.17 9.14 1.21
CA GLU A 10 -8.85 9.17 -0.22
C GLU A 10 -7.44 8.65 -0.51
N ARG A 11 -6.46 8.96 0.37
CA ARG A 11 -5.09 8.44 0.29
C ARG A 11 -5.03 6.91 0.37
N LEU A 12 -5.80 6.28 1.27
CA LEU A 12 -5.83 4.82 1.39
C LEU A 12 -6.44 4.18 0.14
N ARG A 13 -7.54 4.75 -0.39
CA ARG A 13 -8.20 4.27 -1.61
C ARG A 13 -7.28 4.35 -2.83
N ARG A 14 -6.55 5.46 -3.01
CA ARG A 14 -5.59 5.62 -4.13
C ARG A 14 -4.48 4.57 -4.08
N VAL A 15 -3.88 4.34 -2.92
CA VAL A 15 -2.82 3.32 -2.79
C VAL A 15 -3.38 1.90 -2.95
N ALA A 16 -4.55 1.61 -2.39
CA ALA A 16 -5.21 0.31 -2.58
C ALA A 16 -5.51 0.05 -4.07
N ALA A 17 -6.05 1.04 -4.79
CA ALA A 17 -6.30 0.95 -6.22
C ALA A 17 -4.99 0.77 -7.02
N LEU A 18 -3.92 1.48 -6.62
CA LEU A 18 -2.62 1.39 -7.27
C LEU A 18 -1.98 -0.01 -7.15
N LEU A 19 -2.14 -0.66 -5.99
CA LEU A 19 -1.60 -1.99 -5.70
C LEU A 19 -2.55 -3.13 -6.08
N ALA A 20 -3.81 -2.83 -6.44
CA ALA A 20 -4.82 -3.82 -6.81
C ALA A 20 -4.43 -4.63 -8.06
N ASP A 21 -3.56 -4.09 -8.91
CA ASP A 21 -2.98 -4.80 -10.05
C ASP A 21 -2.05 -5.94 -9.64
N GLY A 22 -1.68 -6.04 -8.35
CA GLY A 22 -0.79 -7.06 -7.81
C GLY A 22 0.67 -6.87 -8.22
N ARG A 23 1.01 -5.76 -8.87
CA ARG A 23 2.38 -5.50 -9.32
C ARG A 23 3.23 -4.96 -8.17
N PRO A 24 4.46 -5.45 -7.98
CA PRO A 24 5.42 -4.83 -7.07
C PRO A 24 5.69 -3.39 -7.46
N ARG A 25 5.53 -2.48 -6.50
CA ARG A 25 5.83 -1.06 -6.66
C ARG A 25 6.76 -0.58 -5.56
N THR A 26 7.67 0.33 -5.92
CA THR A 26 8.57 0.92 -4.94
C THR A 26 7.86 2.00 -4.11
N THR A 27 8.43 2.38 -2.97
CA THR A 27 7.96 3.55 -2.22
C THR A 27 7.83 4.78 -3.12
N MET A 28 8.82 5.04 -3.99
CA MET A 28 8.80 6.21 -4.87
C MET A 28 7.74 6.13 -5.95
N ASP A 29 7.46 4.95 -6.49
CA ASP A 29 6.37 4.76 -7.44
C ASP A 29 5.02 5.05 -6.79
N ILE A 30 4.83 4.60 -5.55
CA ILE A 30 3.59 4.85 -4.80
C ILE A 30 3.44 6.33 -4.50
N VAL A 31 4.51 7.00 -4.05
CA VAL A 31 4.50 8.45 -3.80
C VAL A 31 4.10 9.20 -5.07
N ARG A 32 4.73 8.89 -6.21
CA ARG A 32 4.49 9.57 -7.49
C ARG A 32 3.10 9.27 -8.06
N ALA A 33 2.65 8.02 -8.04
CA ALA A 33 1.41 7.61 -8.67
C ALA A 33 0.16 7.92 -7.82
N ALA A 34 0.24 7.77 -6.50
CA ALA A 34 -0.90 8.07 -5.61
C ALA A 34 -0.89 9.50 -5.05
N ASN A 35 0.20 10.25 -5.27
CA ASN A 35 0.45 11.58 -4.70
C ASN A 35 0.27 11.61 -3.18
N VAL A 36 0.94 10.68 -2.49
CA VAL A 36 0.85 10.53 -1.03
C VAL A 36 2.22 10.61 -0.38
N CYS A 37 2.26 11.22 0.79
CA CYS A 37 3.39 11.15 1.71
C CYS A 37 3.09 10.11 2.81
N ALA A 38 4.13 9.55 3.44
CA ALA A 38 4.03 8.52 4.47
C ALA A 38 3.42 7.17 4.00
N VAL A 39 4.00 6.58 2.95
CA VAL A 39 3.62 5.26 2.41
C VAL A 39 3.56 4.20 3.51
N ASN A 40 4.56 4.12 4.40
CA ASN A 40 4.58 3.13 5.48
C ASN A 40 3.34 3.20 6.38
N SER A 41 2.88 4.39 6.75
CA SER A 41 1.65 4.55 7.56
C SER A 41 0.42 4.07 6.79
N ILE A 42 0.32 4.40 5.49
CA ILE A 42 -0.77 3.94 4.64
C ILE A 42 -0.79 2.42 4.53
N ILE A 43 0.36 1.78 4.30
CA ILE A 43 0.46 0.31 4.20
C ILE A 43 0.07 -0.34 5.53
N ALA A 44 0.51 0.22 6.67
CA ALA A 44 0.10 -0.27 7.99
C ALA A 44 -1.42 -0.14 8.22
N GLU A 45 -2.02 0.99 7.82
CA GLU A 45 -3.47 1.19 7.88
C GLU A 45 -4.23 0.22 6.96
N LEU A 46 -3.77 0.02 5.72
CA LEU A 46 -4.37 -0.94 4.78
C LEU A 46 -4.34 -2.36 5.35
N ARG A 47 -3.20 -2.79 5.93
CA ARG A 47 -3.09 -4.07 6.65
C ARG A 47 -4.06 -4.18 7.80
N ALA A 48 -4.20 -3.13 8.61
CA ALA A 48 -5.18 -3.08 9.69
C ALA A 48 -6.64 -3.13 9.19
N ASN A 49 -6.90 -2.71 7.95
CA ASN A 49 -8.20 -2.84 7.28
C ASN A 49 -8.38 -4.22 6.59
N GLY A 50 -7.46 -5.17 6.79
CA GLY A 50 -7.56 -6.54 6.27
C GLY A 50 -6.88 -6.80 4.93
N TRP A 51 -6.15 -5.81 4.38
CA TRP A 51 -5.43 -6.00 3.11
C TRP A 51 -4.12 -6.75 3.32
N ARG A 52 -3.89 -7.82 2.55
CA ARG A 52 -2.63 -8.57 2.56
C ARG A 52 -1.61 -7.92 1.63
N ILE A 53 -0.81 -7.02 2.20
CA ILE A 53 0.24 -6.30 1.46
C ILE A 53 1.59 -6.84 1.89
N ALA A 54 2.29 -7.50 0.97
CA ALA A 54 3.67 -7.89 1.13
C ALA A 54 4.60 -6.69 1.03
N CYS A 55 5.75 -6.80 1.69
CA CYS A 55 6.79 -5.79 1.70
C CYS A 55 8.14 -6.49 1.67
N GLN A 56 9.01 -6.09 0.74
CA GLN A 56 10.37 -6.60 0.66
C GLN A 56 11.34 -5.46 0.39
N ARG A 57 12.48 -5.50 1.09
CA ARG A 57 13.60 -4.59 0.83
C ARG A 57 14.57 -5.25 -0.15
N GLN A 58 14.90 -4.55 -1.22
CA GLN A 58 15.95 -4.93 -2.17
C GLN A 58 16.95 -3.79 -2.25
N GLY A 59 18.16 -3.99 -1.71
CA GLY A 59 19.14 -2.91 -1.51
C GLY A 59 18.57 -1.80 -0.62
N ASP A 60 18.59 -0.57 -1.11
CA ASP A 60 18.03 0.60 -0.43
C ASP A 60 16.56 0.90 -0.81
N THR A 61 15.94 0.02 -1.62
CA THR A 61 14.57 0.23 -2.11
C THR A 61 13.59 -0.71 -1.42
N TRP A 62 12.46 -0.15 -0.98
CA TRP A 62 11.33 -0.91 -0.45
C TRP A 62 10.29 -1.13 -1.53
N TRP A 63 9.88 -2.39 -1.68
CA TRP A 63 8.88 -2.87 -2.63
C TRP A 63 7.64 -3.33 -1.91
N TYR A 64 6.47 -3.02 -2.46
CA TYR A 64 5.17 -3.38 -1.92
C TYR A 64 4.26 -3.95 -3.01
N TRP A 65 3.51 -5.00 -2.71
CA TRP A 65 2.47 -5.56 -3.58
C TRP A 65 1.37 -6.19 -2.74
N ILE A 66 0.17 -6.31 -3.33
CA ILE A 66 -0.89 -7.13 -2.74
C ILE A 66 -0.58 -8.59 -3.02
N GLU A 67 -0.53 -9.40 -1.96
CA GLU A 67 -0.55 -10.84 -2.09
C GLU A 67 -1.95 -11.25 -2.50
N ARG A 68 -2.11 -11.69 -3.74
CA ARG A 68 -3.34 -12.37 -4.13
C ARG A 68 -3.27 -13.75 -3.49
N GLU A 69 -4.22 -14.03 -2.60
CA GLU A 69 -4.52 -15.42 -2.25
C GLU A 69 -4.78 -16.16 -3.57
N GLY A 70 -3.93 -17.15 -3.85
CA GLY A 70 -4.13 -18.04 -4.98
C GLY A 70 -5.47 -18.74 -4.82
N ALA A 71 -6.27 -18.68 -5.90
CA ALA A 71 -7.35 -19.58 -6.32
C ALA A 71 -8.07 -20.41 -5.26
#